data_AF-A0A1Q3N1W5-F1
#
_entry.id   AF-A0A1Q3N1W5-F1
#
_cell.length_a   1.000
_cell.length_b   1.000
_cell.length_c   1.000
_cell.angle_alpha   90.00
_cell.angle_beta   90.00
_cell.angle_gamma   90.00
#
_symmetry.space_group_name_H-M   'P 1'
#
loop_
_entity.id
_entity.type
_entity.pdbx_description
1 polymer ?
#
loop_
_entity_poly.entity_id
_entity_poly.type
_entity_poly.pdbx_seq_one_letter_code
_entity_poly.pdbx_strand_id
1 'polypeptide(L)'
;MNFIKKYFTTAPFILPVAGLFLFLMTFFEILNFWTDGVMYGTGYMLRPLLAIIYTVCWTGAVYLKKWGMYGFVAVTAVSWAGALLFADNDISRDTLTLWQQPIPLNIIFSVLLLVFFKKFHINNNILSDREEP
;
A
#
# COMPACT_ATOMS: atom_id res chain seq x y z
N MET A 1 18.44 -13.11 -15.06
CA MET A 1 18.68 -13.11 -13.59
C MET A 1 18.85 -11.64 -13.18
N ASN A 2 17.99 -10.98 -12.40
CA ASN A 2 17.02 -11.54 -11.46
C ASN A 2 16.20 -10.36 -10.84
N PHE A 3 15.14 -9.87 -11.50
CA PHE A 3 14.29 -8.77 -10.99
C PHE A 3 13.81 -9.06 -9.57
N ILE A 4 13.43 -10.32 -9.32
CA ILE A 4 13.05 -10.86 -8.02
C ILE A 4 14.22 -10.72 -7.03
N LYS A 5 15.43 -11.20 -7.35
CA LYS A 5 16.59 -11.03 -6.47
C LYS A 5 16.87 -9.56 -6.17
N LYS A 6 16.80 -8.68 -7.18
CA LYS A 6 16.99 -7.23 -7.01
C LYS A 6 15.94 -6.66 -6.05
N TYR A 7 14.68 -7.09 -6.14
CA TYR A 7 13.61 -6.68 -5.22
C TYR A 7 13.94 -7.06 -3.77
N PHE A 8 14.38 -8.30 -3.54
CA PHE A 8 14.75 -8.79 -2.22
C PHE A 8 16.08 -8.26 -1.67
N THR A 9 16.99 -7.76 -2.51
CA THR A 9 18.29 -7.24 -2.07
C THR A 9 18.34 -5.72 -1.93
N THR A 10 17.37 -4.98 -2.50
CA THR A 10 17.37 -3.50 -2.50
C THR A 10 16.84 -2.90 -1.20
N ALA A 11 16.00 -3.64 -0.48
CA ALA A 11 15.35 -3.21 0.76
C ALA A 11 15.42 -4.31 1.82
N PRO A 12 15.30 -3.99 3.12
CA PRO A 12 15.22 -5.00 4.17
C PRO A 12 14.08 -5.97 3.91
N PHE A 13 14.34 -7.24 4.19
CA PHE A 13 13.50 -8.39 3.85
C PHE A 13 12.00 -8.22 4.16
N ILE A 14 11.65 -7.50 5.22
CA ILE A 14 10.26 -7.22 5.61
C ILE A 14 9.50 -6.44 4.51
N LEU A 15 10.14 -5.50 3.82
CA LEU A 15 9.49 -4.67 2.80
C LEU A 15 9.12 -5.47 1.53
N PRO A 16 10.02 -6.27 0.93
CA PRO A 16 9.67 -7.19 -0.15
C PRO A 16 8.59 -8.21 0.22
N VAL A 17 8.63 -8.75 1.44
CA VAL A 17 7.64 -9.72 1.91
C VAL A 17 6.25 -9.09 2.04
N ALA A 18 6.15 -7.89 2.60
CA ALA A 18 4.90 -7.14 2.64
C ALA A 18 4.39 -6.79 1.23
N GLY A 19 5.28 -6.54 0.27
CA GLY A 19 4.92 -6.32 -1.13
C GLY A 19 4.35 -7.56 -1.81
N LEU A 20 4.92 -8.74 -1.53
CA LEU A 20 4.38 -10.03 -1.95
C LEU A 20 3.00 -10.30 -1.35
N PHE A 21 2.81 -9.99 -0.08
CA PHE A 21 1.51 -10.08 0.56
C PHE A 21 0.47 -9.18 -0.13
N LEU A 22 0.81 -7.91 -0.38
CA LEU A 22 -0.07 -6.99 -1.11
C LEU A 22 -0.37 -7.47 -2.53
N PHE A 23 0.62 -8.05 -3.22
CA PHE A 23 0.43 -8.62 -4.55
C PHE A 23 -0.55 -9.80 -4.53
N LEU A 24 -0.42 -10.71 -3.55
CA LEU A 24 -1.35 -11.82 -3.38
C LEU A 24 -2.78 -11.33 -3.07
N MET A 25 -2.91 -10.33 -2.20
CA MET A 25 -4.21 -9.71 -1.91
C MET A 25 -4.84 -9.12 -3.18
N THR A 26 -4.07 -8.38 -3.97
CA THR A 26 -4.53 -7.82 -5.26
C THR A 26 -4.95 -8.93 -6.22
N PHE A 27 -4.17 -10.01 -6.30
CA PHE A 27 -4.50 -11.15 -7.15
C PHE A 27 -5.83 -11.80 -6.73
N PHE A 28 -6.03 -12.03 -5.43
CA PHE A 28 -7.30 -12.57 -4.92
C PHE A 28 -8.48 -11.64 -5.20
N GLU A 29 -8.32 -10.32 -5.09
CA GLU A 29 -9.42 -9.41 -5.42
C GLU A 29 -9.73 -9.30 -6.90
N ILE A 30 -8.74 -9.47 -7.76
CA ILE A 30 -9.01 -9.64 -9.18
C ILE A 30 -9.79 -10.94 -9.40
N LEU A 31 -9.40 -12.06 -8.80
CA LEU A 31 -10.16 -13.32 -8.94
C LEU A 31 -11.60 -13.19 -8.44
N ASN A 32 -11.79 -12.63 -7.24
CA ASN A 32 -13.12 -12.41 -6.66
C ASN A 32 -13.96 -11.45 -7.51
N PHE A 33 -13.34 -10.44 -8.14
CA PHE A 33 -14.01 -9.58 -9.11
C PHE A 33 -14.48 -10.36 -10.34
N TRP A 34 -13.67 -11.29 -10.86
CA TRP A 34 -14.04 -12.09 -12.02
C TRP A 34 -15.11 -13.16 -11.71
N THR A 35 -15.12 -13.69 -10.49
CA THR A 35 -16.12 -14.69 -10.07
C THR A 35 -17.47 -14.06 -9.73
N ASP A 36 -17.47 -12.92 -9.03
CA ASP A 36 -18.69 -12.36 -8.43
C ASP A 36 -19.06 -10.96 -8.96
N GLY A 37 -18.22 -10.33 -9.78
CA GLY A 37 -18.34 -8.92 -10.17
C GLY A 37 -19.57 -8.54 -11.00
N VAL A 38 -20.35 -9.52 -11.46
CA VAL A 38 -21.61 -9.30 -12.17
C VAL A 38 -22.79 -9.12 -11.19
N MET A 39 -22.66 -9.56 -9.93
CA MET A 39 -23.74 -9.51 -8.92
C MET A 39 -23.72 -8.29 -7.99
N TYR A 40 -22.62 -7.55 -7.89
CA TYR A 40 -22.43 -6.50 -6.89
C TYR A 40 -22.31 -5.10 -7.50
N GLY A 41 -22.66 -4.05 -6.72
CA GLY A 41 -22.73 -2.67 -7.20
C GLY A 41 -21.38 -2.07 -7.62
N THR A 42 -21.41 -0.83 -8.15
CA THR A 42 -20.25 -0.13 -8.74
C THR A 42 -19.03 -0.04 -7.79
N GLY A 43 -19.26 -0.01 -6.47
CA GLY A 43 -18.19 -0.06 -5.46
C GLY A 43 -17.38 -1.36 -5.48
N TYR A 44 -18.00 -2.51 -5.75
CA TYR A 44 -17.29 -3.78 -5.87
C TYR A 44 -16.33 -3.81 -7.06
N MET A 45 -16.67 -3.11 -8.15
CA MET A 45 -15.84 -3.04 -9.36
C MET A 45 -14.56 -2.22 -9.18
N LEU A 46 -14.54 -1.29 -8.22
CA LEU A 46 -13.40 -0.41 -7.95
C LEU A 46 -12.37 -1.02 -6.98
N ARG A 47 -12.73 -2.08 -6.25
CA ARG A 47 -11.85 -2.79 -5.30
C ARG A 47 -10.56 -3.32 -5.91
N PRO A 48 -10.57 -4.07 -7.03
CA PRO A 48 -9.33 -4.55 -7.65
C PRO A 48 -8.43 -3.40 -8.11
N LEU A 49 -9.01 -2.28 -8.56
CA LEU A 49 -8.24 -1.10 -8.96
C LEU A 49 -7.49 -0.48 -7.77
N LEU A 50 -8.16 -0.30 -6.62
CA LEU A 50 -7.51 0.19 -5.41
C LEU A 50 -6.39 -0.76 -4.94
N ALA A 51 -6.63 -2.08 -4.98
CA ALA A 51 -5.63 -3.07 -4.61
C ALA A 51 -4.37 -2.97 -5.50
N ILE A 52 -4.55 -2.84 -6.82
CA ILE A 52 -3.46 -2.59 -7.77
C ILE A 52 -2.68 -1.32 -7.40
N ILE A 53 -3.38 -0.22 -7.11
CA ILE A 53 -2.73 1.06 -6.73
C ILE A 53 -1.87 0.86 -5.48
N TYR A 54 -2.38 0.19 -4.45
CA TYR A 54 -1.62 -0.12 -3.25
C TYR A 54 -0.35 -0.94 -3.54
N THR A 55 -0.47 -2.00 -4.35
CA THR A 55 0.69 -2.84 -4.73
C THR A 55 1.73 -2.05 -5.52
N VAL A 56 1.30 -1.19 -6.45
CA VAL A 56 2.19 -0.35 -7.27
C VAL A 56 2.89 0.68 -6.40
N CYS A 57 2.17 1.39 -5.52
CA CYS A 57 2.76 2.36 -4.60
C CYS A 57 3.76 1.69 -3.65
N TRP A 58 3.45 0.50 -3.12
CA TRP A 58 4.37 -0.25 -2.26
C TRP A 58 5.62 -0.70 -3.01
N THR A 59 5.46 -1.23 -4.22
CA THR A 59 6.59 -1.61 -5.09
C THR A 59 7.45 -0.38 -5.41
N GLY A 60 6.81 0.76 -5.67
CA GLY A 60 7.46 2.05 -5.78
C GLY A 60 8.17 2.48 -4.50
N ALA A 61 7.65 2.17 -3.31
CA ALA A 61 8.30 2.48 -2.04
C ALA A 61 9.59 1.65 -1.85
N VAL A 62 9.62 0.41 -2.35
CA VAL A 62 10.81 -0.43 -2.35
C VAL A 62 11.90 0.11 -3.30
N TYR A 63 11.53 0.67 -4.46
CA TYR A 63 12.49 1.13 -5.48
C TYR A 63 12.78 2.65 -5.46
N LEU A 64 11.75 3.48 -5.51
CA LEU A 64 11.81 4.95 -5.55
C LEU A 64 11.86 5.57 -4.14
N LYS A 65 11.80 4.73 -3.10
CA LYS A 65 11.95 5.09 -1.69
C LYS A 65 10.90 6.11 -1.23
N LYS A 66 11.23 7.39 -1.36
CA LYS A 66 10.48 8.53 -0.81
C LYS A 66 9.12 8.71 -1.53
N TRP A 67 9.12 8.68 -2.85
CA TRP A 67 7.93 8.96 -3.66
C TRP A 67 6.88 7.84 -3.57
N GLY A 68 7.33 6.59 -3.57
CA GLY A 68 6.42 5.46 -3.38
C GLY A 68 5.84 5.40 -1.97
N MET A 69 6.61 5.77 -0.95
CA MET A 69 6.10 5.92 0.41
C MET A 69 5.01 6.99 0.47
N TYR A 70 5.25 8.20 -0.07
CA TYR A 70 4.23 9.26 -0.07
C TYR A 70 2.98 8.83 -0.83
N GLY A 71 3.13 8.16 -1.97
CA GLY A 71 2.00 7.61 -2.71
C GLY A 71 1.21 6.59 -1.89
N PHE A 72 1.89 5.64 -1.24
CA PHE A 72 1.23 4.63 -0.42
C PHE A 72 0.48 5.27 0.76
N VAL A 73 1.13 6.18 1.49
CA VAL A 73 0.52 6.91 2.62
C VAL A 73 -0.67 7.76 2.17
N ALA A 74 -0.56 8.46 1.03
CA ALA A 74 -1.64 9.28 0.50
C ALA A 74 -2.85 8.42 0.11
N VAL A 75 -2.63 7.29 -0.57
CA VAL A 75 -3.70 6.35 -0.93
C VAL A 75 -4.36 5.79 0.34
N THR A 76 -3.57 5.42 1.37
CA THR A 76 -4.11 4.99 2.67
C THR A 76 -4.98 6.07 3.32
N ALA A 77 -4.52 7.33 3.35
CA ALA A 77 -5.26 8.44 3.95
C ALA A 77 -6.57 8.72 3.21
N VAL A 78 -6.55 8.72 1.88
CA VAL A 78 -7.75 8.92 1.05
C VAL A 78 -8.72 7.76 1.23
N SER A 79 -8.24 6.52 1.28
CA SER A 79 -9.11 5.36 1.53
C SER A 79 -9.79 5.45 2.90
N TRP A 80 -9.06 5.91 3.93
CA TRP A 80 -9.60 6.06 5.27
C TRP A 80 -10.59 7.22 5.39
N ALA A 81 -10.28 8.36 4.75
CA ALA A 81 -11.19 9.49 4.68
C ALA A 81 -12.50 9.10 3.98
N GLY A 82 -12.43 8.35 2.88
CA GLY A 82 -13.62 7.78 2.23
C GLY A 82 -14.41 6.86 3.16
N ALA A 83 -13.74 5.94 3.87
CA ALA A 83 -14.40 5.03 4.81
C ALA A 83 -15.18 5.78 5.90
N LEU A 84 -14.62 6.87 6.44
CA LEU A 84 -15.26 7.68 7.46
C LEU A 84 -16.41 8.53 6.93
N LEU A 85 -16.24 9.17 5.76
CA LEU A 85 -17.26 10.03 5.16
C LEU A 85 -18.51 9.25 4.72
N PHE A 86 -18.35 7.96 4.41
CA PHE A 86 -19.43 7.09 4.00
C PHE A 86 -19.88 6.12 5.11
N ALA A 87 -19.34 6.26 6.34
CA ALA A 87 -19.65 5.39 7.48
C ALA A 87 -21.12 5.41 7.92
N ASP A 88 -21.74 6.58 7.87
CA ASP A 88 -23.10 6.84 8.41
C ASP A 88 -24.17 7.02 7.31
N ASN A 89 -23.79 6.94 6.03
CA ASN A 89 -24.74 7.04 4.94
C ASN A 89 -25.32 5.65 4.62
N ASP A 90 -26.64 5.57 4.38
CA ASP A 90 -27.38 4.37 3.88
C ASP A 90 -26.92 3.91 2.47
N ILE A 91 -25.75 4.37 2.03
CA ILE A 91 -25.06 3.87 0.86
C ILE A 91 -24.78 2.39 1.09
N SER A 92 -25.11 1.58 0.08
CA SER A 92 -25.01 0.12 0.12
C SER A 92 -23.69 -0.32 0.78
N ARG A 93 -23.77 -1.36 1.62
CA ARG A 93 -22.62 -2.07 2.23
C ARG A 93 -21.44 -2.27 1.25
N ASP A 94 -21.71 -2.35 -0.05
CA ASP A 94 -20.75 -2.44 -1.15
C ASP A 94 -19.78 -1.25 -1.27
N THR A 95 -20.23 -0.04 -0.94
CA THR A 95 -19.35 1.15 -0.97
C THR A 95 -18.51 1.21 0.31
N LEU A 96 -19.06 0.83 1.46
CA LEU A 96 -18.29 0.72 2.70
C LEU A 96 -17.16 -0.30 2.58
N THR A 97 -17.46 -1.45 1.98
CA THR A 97 -16.48 -2.54 1.75
C THR A 97 -15.37 -2.16 0.77
N LEU A 98 -15.63 -1.27 -0.20
CA LEU A 98 -14.59 -0.68 -1.06
C LEU A 98 -13.55 0.07 -0.23
N TRP A 99 -14.02 0.88 0.72
CA TRP A 99 -13.14 1.71 1.53
C TRP A 99 -12.45 0.91 2.64
N GLN A 100 -13.07 -0.19 3.13
CA GLN A 100 -12.63 -0.94 4.32
C GLN A 100 -11.53 -2.01 4.13
N GLN A 101 -11.06 -2.26 2.91
CA GLN A 101 -10.12 -3.35 2.64
C GLN A 101 -8.65 -2.94 2.37
N PRO A 102 -7.69 -3.78 2.81
CA PRO A 102 -7.52 -4.23 4.19
C PRO A 102 -6.96 -3.04 4.99
N ILE A 103 -7.86 -2.17 5.46
CA ILE A 103 -7.51 -0.90 6.13
C ILE A 103 -6.49 -1.07 7.26
N PRO A 104 -6.64 -2.03 8.21
CA PRO A 104 -5.75 -2.08 9.36
C PRO A 104 -4.31 -2.38 8.96
N LEU A 105 -4.14 -3.28 7.98
CA LEU A 105 -2.83 -3.66 7.44
C LEU A 105 -2.19 -2.51 6.67
N ASN A 106 -2.95 -1.80 5.85
CA ASN A 106 -2.42 -0.66 5.11
C ASN A 106 -1.95 0.45 6.04
N ILE A 107 -2.66 0.74 7.13
CA ILE A 107 -2.23 1.70 8.15
C ILE A 107 -0.93 1.24 8.83
N ILE A 108 -0.86 -0.03 9.25
CA ILE A 108 0.35 -0.61 9.85
C ILE A 108 1.53 -0.51 8.87
N PHE A 109 1.30 -0.80 7.59
CA PHE A 109 2.26 -0.70 6.51
C PHE A 109 2.72 0.74 6.24
N SER A 110 1.82 1.72 6.29
CA SER A 110 2.15 3.15 6.22
C SER A 110 3.03 3.59 7.39
N VAL A 111 2.70 3.18 8.61
CA VAL A 111 3.51 3.47 9.81
C VAL A 111 4.89 2.82 9.70
N LEU A 112 4.96 1.56 9.28
CA LEU A 112 6.23 0.85 9.04
C LEU A 112 7.10 1.58 8.02
N LEU A 113 6.52 2.04 6.90
CA LEU A 113 7.25 2.83 5.90
C LEU A 113 7.77 4.15 6.48
N LEU A 114 6.93 4.90 7.20
CA LEU A 114 7.31 6.18 7.79
C LEU A 114 8.43 6.02 8.83
N VAL A 115 8.34 5.02 9.71
CA VAL A 115 9.38 4.70 10.71
C VAL A 115 10.67 4.28 10.02
N PHE A 116 10.57 3.42 9.00
CA PHE A 116 11.72 2.93 8.27
C PHE A 116 12.46 4.05 7.52
N PHE A 117 11.74 4.88 6.76
CA PHE A 117 12.34 5.99 6.03
C PHE A 117 12.80 7.13 6.92
N LYS A 118 12.15 7.38 8.07
CA LYS A 118 12.65 8.32 9.08
C LYS A 118 14.00 7.86 9.64
N LYS A 119 14.13 6.58 10.00
CA LYS A 119 15.41 6.01 10.47
C LYS A 119 16.49 6.08 9.39
N PHE A 120 16.13 5.83 8.13
CA PHE A 120 17.06 5.94 6.99
C PHE A 120 17.53 7.37 6.75
N HIS A 121 16.64 8.37 6.87
CA HIS A 121 17.01 9.77 6.72
C HIS A 121 17.93 10.25 7.85
N ILE A 122 17.64 9.86 9.10
CA ILE A 122 18.46 10.21 10.27
C ILE A 122 19.87 9.61 10.14
N ASN A 123 20.00 8.33 9.77
CA ASN A 123 21.32 7.70 9.61
C ASN A 123 22.16 8.35 8.52
N ASN A 124 21.55 8.78 7.40
CA ASN A 124 22.31 9.46 6.33
C ASN A 124 22.77 10.86 6.74
N ASN A 125 21.98 11.61 7.51
CA ASN A 125 22.43 12.92 8.02
C ASN A 125 23.55 12.75 9.06
N ILE A 126 23.46 11.76 9.95
CA ILE A 126 24.53 11.48 10.94
C ILE A 126 25.85 11.07 10.27
N LEU A 127 25.79 10.38 9.12
CA LEU A 127 26.98 10.02 8.35
C LEU A 127 27.55 11.21 7.57
N SER A 128 26.68 12.08 7.04
CA SER A 128 27.08 13.34 6.40
C SER A 128 27.79 14.28 7.37
N ASP A 129 27.28 14.43 8.60
CA ASP A 129 27.86 15.31 9.64
C ASP A 129 29.21 14.79 10.16
N ARG A 130 29.59 13.53 9.86
CA ARG A 130 30.90 12.96 10.20
C ARG A 130 31.93 13.07 9.07
N GLU A 131 31.51 13.47 7.87
CA GLU A 131 32.38 13.62 6.70
C GLU A 131 32.75 15.10 6.42
N GLU A 132 32.22 16.05 7.20
CA GLU A 132 32.72 17.44 7.19
C GLU A 132 33.94 17.57 8.13
N PRO A 133 35.12 18.01 7.62
CA PRO A 133 36.35 18.18 8.38
C PRO A 133 36.35 19.43 9.29
#